data_AF-A0A933G1N1-F1
#
_entry.id   AF-A0A933G1N1-F1
#
_cell.length_a   1.000
_cell.length_b   1.000
_cell.length_c   1.000
_cell.angle_alpha   90.00
_cell.angle_beta   90.00
_cell.angle_gamma   90.00
#
_symmetry.space_group_name_H-M   'P 1'
#
loop_
_entity.id
_entity.type
_entity.pdbx_description
1 polymer ?
#
loop_
_entity_poly.entity_id
_entity_poly.type
_entity_poly.pdbx_seq_one_letter_code
_entity_poly.pdbx_strand_id
1 'polypeptide(L)'
;MQEDLQRALEKPVEERTWVMAIDLRKCTGCSACTIACKAENHLPPGVVYMPVIDEEIGEYPNVTRRFMPHHCMQCDDPPCVPVCPVGATYKRPDGIVEIDYN
;
A
#
# COMPACT_ATOMS: atom_id res chain seq x y z
N MET A 1 4.16 -0.46 18.13
CA MET A 1 3.43 -0.97 16.94
C MET A 1 2.26 -1.87 17.33
N GLN A 2 2.46 -3.03 17.97
CA GLN A 2 1.33 -3.88 18.40
C GLN A 2 0.47 -3.20 19.49
N GLU A 3 1.09 -2.47 20.41
CA GLU A 3 0.37 -1.66 21.41
C GLU A 3 -0.44 -0.52 20.76
N ASP A 4 0.13 0.18 19.77
CA ASP A 4 -0.58 1.25 19.04
C ASP A 4 -1.75 0.70 18.24
N LEU A 5 -1.59 -0.49 17.63
CA LEU A 5 -2.65 -1.21 16.95
C LEU A 5 -3.78 -1.54 17.94
N GLN A 6 -3.47 -2.14 19.09
CA GLN A 6 -4.47 -2.46 20.11
C GLN A 6 -5.24 -1.22 20.55
N ARG A 7 -4.54 -0.11 20.88
CA ARG A 7 -5.18 1.16 21.24
C ARG A 7 -6.07 1.71 20.13
N ALA A 8 -5.69 1.56 18.86
CA ALA A 8 -6.53 2.00 17.75
C ALA A 8 -7.75 1.08 17.54
N LEU A 9 -7.62 -0.21 17.85
CA LEU A 9 -8.69 -1.19 17.73
C LEU A 9 -9.76 -1.06 18.82
N GLU A 10 -9.45 -0.45 19.96
CA GLU A 10 -10.43 -0.10 21.01
C GLU A 10 -11.45 0.96 20.55
N LYS A 11 -11.12 1.75 19.54
CA LYS A 11 -12.02 2.78 18.98
C LYS A 11 -12.97 2.18 17.94
N PRO A 12 -14.20 2.73 17.83
CA PRO A 12 -15.08 2.47 16.70
C PRO A 12 -14.39 2.74 15.35
N VAL A 13 -14.86 2.09 14.28
CA VAL A 13 -14.25 2.18 12.94
C VAL A 13 -14.30 3.62 12.42
N GLU A 14 -15.36 4.34 12.74
CA GLU A 14 -15.66 5.71 12.32
C GLU A 14 -14.76 6.74 13.02
N GLU A 15 -14.13 6.36 14.13
CA GLU A 15 -13.27 7.23 14.94
C GLU A 15 -11.77 6.94 14.73
N ARG A 16 -11.43 6.15 13.72
CA ARG A 16 -10.04 5.84 13.37
C ARG A 16 -9.78 6.03 11.88
N THR A 17 -8.51 6.28 11.56
CA THR A 17 -8.05 6.41 10.18
C THR A 17 -6.71 5.72 10.05
N TRP A 18 -6.56 4.87 9.04
CA TRP A 18 -5.31 4.17 8.76
C TRP A 18 -4.47 4.93 7.75
N VAL A 19 -3.18 5.06 8.05
CA VAL A 19 -2.19 5.68 7.17
C VAL A 19 -0.93 4.85 7.18
N MET A 20 -0.34 4.66 6.01
CA MET A 20 0.99 4.07 5.88
C MET A 20 2.01 5.15 5.54
N ALA A 21 3.06 5.24 6.36
CA ALA A 21 4.20 6.12 6.11
C ALA A 21 5.45 5.28 5.87
N ILE A 22 6.06 5.41 4.69
CA ILE A 22 7.26 4.68 4.30
C ILE A 22 8.43 5.66 4.18
N ASP A 23 9.48 5.45 4.97
CA ASP A 23 10.71 6.25 4.88
C ASP A 23 11.59 5.72 3.72
N LEU A 24 11.48 6.35 2.56
CA LEU A 24 12.23 5.98 1.35
C LEU A 24 13.75 6.09 1.51
N ARG A 25 14.25 6.90 2.46
CA ARG A 25 15.69 7.02 2.73
C ARG A 25 16.30 5.75 3.30
N LYS A 26 15.47 4.88 3.90
CA LYS A 26 15.87 3.59 4.48
C LYS A 26 15.56 2.42 3.55
N CYS A 27 14.89 2.66 2.42
CA CYS A 27 14.56 1.60 1.48
C CYS A 27 15.80 1.19 0.68
N THR A 28 16.13 -0.10 0.70
CA THR A 28 17.31 -0.66 0.01
C THR A 28 16.94 -1.55 -1.18
N GLY A 29 15.66 -1.62 -1.55
CA GLY A 29 15.21 -2.45 -2.68
C GLY A 29 15.12 -3.96 -2.39
N CYS A 30 15.17 -4.40 -1.12
CA CYS A 30 15.24 -5.82 -0.77
C CYS A 30 14.00 -6.66 -1.14
N SER A 31 12.89 -6.03 -1.54
CA SER A 31 11.63 -6.68 -1.96
C SER A 31 10.96 -7.58 -0.91
N ALA A 32 11.40 -7.55 0.35
CA ALA A 32 10.79 -8.31 1.44
C ALA A 32 9.32 -7.93 1.66
N CYS A 33 8.99 -6.64 1.50
CA CYS A 33 7.61 -6.15 1.58
C CYS A 33 6.72 -6.77 0.51
N THR A 34 7.21 -6.91 -0.73
CA THR A 34 6.50 -7.56 -1.83
C THR A 34 6.21 -9.03 -1.53
N ILE A 35 7.20 -9.75 -0.99
CA ILE A 35 7.06 -11.17 -0.63
C ILE A 35 6.07 -11.34 0.53
N ALA A 36 6.17 -10.53 1.57
CA ALA A 36 5.25 -10.55 2.70
C ALA A 36 3.80 -10.32 2.25
N CYS A 37 3.58 -9.34 1.39
CA CYS A 37 2.24 -9.05 0.86
C CYS A 37 1.67 -10.21 0.03
N LYS A 38 2.51 -10.87 -0.79
CA LYS A 38 2.11 -12.07 -1.54
C LYS A 38 1.71 -13.22 -0.62
N ALA A 39 2.49 -13.44 0.44
CA ALA A 39 2.23 -14.52 1.40
C ALA A 39 0.94 -14.27 2.19
N GLU A 40 0.74 -13.06 2.69
CA GLU A 40 -0.43 -12.72 3.50
C GLU A 40 -1.74 -12.72 2.68
N ASN A 41 -1.70 -12.16 1.48
CA ASN A 41 -2.89 -12.03 0.62
C ASN A 41 -3.07 -13.21 -0.34
N HIS A 42 -2.24 -14.25 -0.24
CA HIS A 42 -2.30 -15.45 -1.07
C HIS A 42 -2.40 -15.15 -2.58
N LEU A 43 -1.56 -14.22 -3.06
CA LEU A 43 -1.67 -13.71 -4.43
C LEU A 43 -1.36 -14.80 -5.47
N PRO A 44 -2.15 -14.90 -6.56
CA PRO A 44 -1.85 -15.83 -7.64
C PRO A 44 -0.58 -15.43 -8.41
N PRO A 45 0.04 -16.36 -9.15
CA PRO A 45 1.19 -16.05 -10.00
C PRO A 45 0.92 -14.88 -10.94
N GLY A 46 1.88 -13.96 -11.05
CA GLY A 46 1.77 -12.77 -11.89
C GLY A 46 1.09 -11.56 -11.24
N VAL A 47 0.42 -11.73 -10.08
CA VAL A 47 -0.21 -10.62 -9.35
C VAL A 47 0.71 -10.12 -8.24
N VAL A 48 0.87 -8.79 -8.16
CA VAL A 48 1.71 -8.11 -7.16
C VAL A 48 1.03 -6.83 -6.70
N TYR A 49 0.66 -6.74 -5.42
CA TYR A 49 0.00 -5.55 -4.87
C TYR A 49 0.97 -4.44 -4.45
N MET A 50 2.22 -4.79 -4.13
CA MET A 50 3.25 -3.84 -3.72
C MET A 50 4.57 -4.13 -4.44
N PRO A 51 4.70 -3.79 -5.73
CA PRO A 51 5.98 -3.79 -6.42
C PRO A 51 6.95 -2.75 -5.83
N VAL A 52 8.25 -3.02 -5.92
CA VAL A 52 9.29 -2.03 -5.62
C VAL A 52 9.89 -1.55 -6.95
N ILE A 53 9.70 -0.28 -7.26
CA ILE A 53 10.25 0.35 -8.45
C ILE A 53 11.68 0.79 -8.14
N ASP A 54 12.60 0.41 -9.01
CA ASP A 54 14.02 0.78 -8.95
C ASP A 54 14.31 1.78 -10.07
N GLU A 55 14.77 2.96 -9.69
CA GLU A 55 14.99 4.08 -10.58
C GLU A 55 16.42 4.61 -10.42
N GLU A 56 17.14 4.69 -11.53
CA GLU A 56 18.43 5.38 -11.61
C GLU A 56 18.21 6.85 -11.94
N ILE A 57 18.77 7.73 -11.12
CA ILE A 57 18.61 9.18 -11.22
C ILE A 57 19.99 9.80 -11.39
N GLY A 58 20.10 10.75 -12.31
CA GLY A 58 21.33 11.48 -12.61
C GLY A 58 22.01 10.98 -13.88
N GLU A 59 23.23 11.48 -14.10
CA GLU A 59 24.03 11.16 -15.29
C GLU A 59 25.43 10.73 -14.84
N TYR A 60 26.06 9.84 -15.61
CA TYR A 60 27.40 9.36 -15.31
C TYR A 60 28.41 10.52 -15.17
N PRO A 61 29.27 10.54 -14.13
CA PRO A 61 29.46 9.54 -13.08
C PRO A 61 28.60 9.74 -11.81
N ASN A 62 27.74 10.76 -11.77
CA ASN A 62 26.93 11.13 -10.62
C ASN A 62 25.53 10.48 -10.67
N VAL A 63 25.50 9.16 -10.69
CA VAL A 63 24.25 8.37 -10.68
C VAL A 63 23.91 7.92 -9.26
N THR A 64 22.63 7.90 -8.93
CA THR A 64 22.10 7.34 -7.68
C THR A 64 20.91 6.45 -7.98
N ARG A 65 20.62 5.50 -7.08
CA ARG A 65 19.41 4.67 -7.17
C ARG A 65 18.38 5.12 -6.15
N ARG A 66 17.11 5.07 -6.54
CA ARG A 66 15.95 5.32 -5.67
C ARG A 66 15.04 4.11 -5.75
N PHE A 67 14.63 3.62 -4.59
CA PHE A 67 13.68 2.51 -4.47
C PHE A 67 12.34 3.05 -3.97
N MET A 68 11.26 2.75 -4.69
CA MET A 68 9.91 3.18 -4.38
C MET A 68 8.96 1.98 -4.28
N PRO A 69 8.60 1.54 -3.06
CA PRO A 69 7.50 0.61 -2.86
C PRO A 69 6.20 1.28 -3.31
N HIS A 70 5.56 0.71 -4.34
CA HIS A 70 4.40 1.29 -5.00
C HIS A 70 3.16 0.42 -4.76
N HIS A 71 2.58 0.53 -3.57
CA HIS A 71 1.30 -0.10 -3.17
C HIS A 71 0.07 0.77 -3.51
N CYS A 72 -1.13 0.22 -3.32
CA CYS A 72 -2.36 1.02 -3.27
C CYS A 72 -2.21 2.13 -2.20
N MET A 73 -2.37 3.38 -2.61
CA MET A 73 -2.19 4.55 -1.73
C MET A 73 -3.38 4.81 -0.82
N GLN A 74 -4.48 4.06 -0.96
CA GLN A 74 -5.69 4.24 -0.17
C GLN A 74 -6.19 5.69 -0.23
N CYS A 75 -6.33 6.21 -1.46
CA CYS A 75 -6.58 7.62 -1.73
C CYS A 75 -7.83 8.14 -1.02
N ASP A 76 -7.79 9.41 -0.61
CA ASP A 76 -8.94 10.05 0.04
C ASP A 76 -10.11 10.28 -0.95
N ASP A 77 -9.79 10.67 -2.19
CA ASP A 77 -10.70 10.69 -3.33
C ASP A 77 -10.26 9.61 -4.35
N PRO A 78 -10.64 8.34 -4.16
CA PRO A 78 -10.15 7.23 -4.97
C PRO A 78 -10.85 7.18 -6.33
N PRO A 79 -10.15 7.42 -7.46
CA PRO A 79 -10.77 7.38 -8.78
C PRO A 79 -11.23 5.97 -9.18
N CYS A 80 -10.72 4.93 -8.53
CA CYS A 80 -11.10 3.54 -8.79
C CYS A 80 -12.48 3.15 -8.21
N VAL A 81 -13.02 3.90 -7.25
CA VAL A 81 -14.33 3.62 -6.63
C VAL A 81 -15.49 4.01 -7.56
N PRO A 82 -15.64 5.28 -8.01
CA PRO A 82 -16.81 5.69 -8.79
C PRO A 82 -16.88 5.05 -10.18
N VAL A 83 -15.75 4.54 -10.71
CA VAL A 83 -15.71 3.88 -12.01
C VAL A 83 -16.14 2.42 -11.97
N CYS A 84 -16.27 1.82 -10.78
CA CYS A 84 -16.62 0.41 -10.64
C CYS A 84 -18.14 0.23 -10.86
N PRO A 85 -18.57 -0.37 -11.99
CA PRO A 85 -19.99 -0.41 -12.35
C PRO A 85 -20.83 -1.30 -11.42
N VAL A 86 -20.19 -2.25 -10.74
CA VAL A 86 -20.83 -3.22 -9.84
C VAL A 86 -20.64 -2.88 -8.36
N GLY A 87 -19.93 -1.79 -8.03
CA GLY A 87 -19.70 -1.39 -6.65
C GLY A 87 -18.74 -2.29 -5.86
N ALA A 88 -17.97 -3.14 -6.53
CA ALA A 88 -17.00 -4.03 -5.89
C ALA A 88 -15.84 -3.27 -5.21
N THR A 89 -15.53 -2.05 -5.68
CA THR A 89 -14.53 -1.18 -5.04
C THR A 89 -15.25 -0.12 -4.22
N TYR A 90 -14.94 -0.01 -2.93
CA TYR A 90 -15.57 0.97 -2.04
C TYR A 90 -14.59 1.49 -0.97
N LYS A 91 -14.89 2.67 -0.40
CA LYS A 91 -14.09 3.26 0.68
C LYS A 91 -14.79 3.03 2.02
N ARG A 92 -14.06 2.48 2.98
CA ARG A 92 -14.51 2.24 4.35
C ARG A 92 -14.46 3.52 5.20
N PRO A 93 -15.20 3.58 6.33
CA PRO A 93 -15.16 4.72 7.24
C PRO A 93 -13.77 4.99 7.82
N ASP A 94 -12.91 3.97 7.94
CA ASP A 94 -11.54 4.10 8.45
C ASP A 94 -10.49 4.49 7.40
N GLY A 95 -10.92 4.89 6.19
CA GLY A 95 -10.08 5.42 5.12
C GLY A 95 -9.51 4.36 4.17
N ILE A 96 -9.72 3.07 4.43
CA ILE A 96 -9.26 1.99 3.57
C ILE A 96 -10.17 1.88 2.34
N VAL A 97 -9.57 1.85 1.15
CA VAL A 97 -10.23 1.45 -0.11
C VAL A 97 -10.09 -0.06 -0.25
N GLU A 98 -11.23 -0.75 -0.24
CA GLU A 98 -11.33 -2.19 -0.26
C GLU A 98 -11.97 -2.67 -1.58
N ILE A 99 -11.60 -3.88 -2.01
CA ILE A 99 -12.14 -4.55 -3.18
C ILE A 99 -12.82 -5.83 -2.69
N ASP A 100 -14.12 -5.97 -2.97
CA ASP A 100 -14.83 -7.24 -2.84
C ASP A 100 -14.47 -8.14 -4.02
N TYR A 101 -14.02 -9.36 -3.71
CA TYR A 101 -13.57 -10.34 -4.70
C TYR A 101 -14.64 -11.42 -5.01
N ASN A 102 -15.82 -11.35 -4.38
CA ASN A 102 -16.91 -12.33 -4.56
C ASN A 102 -17.94 -11.94 -5.63
#